data_AF-A0A7K3ABC7-F1
#
_entry.id   AF-A0A7K3ABC7-F1
#
_cell.length_a   1.000
_cell.length_b   1.000
_cell.length_c   1.000
_cell.angle_alpha   90.00
_cell.angle_beta   90.00
_cell.angle_gamma   90.00
#
_symmetry.space_group_name_H-M   'P 1'
#
loop_
_entity.id
_entity.type
_entity.pdbx_description
1 polymer ?
#
loop_
_entity_poly.entity_id
_entity_poly.type
_entity_poly.pdbx_seq_one_letter_code
_entity_poly.pdbx_strand_id
1 'polypeptide(L)'
;KPEGDFGSVHAGKVGAGHFSKMVHNGIEYAMMQAYAEGWELLEAVDSVTDVREVFRSWQEGTVIRSWLLDLAVNALDDDEHLDKLRGFAQDSGEGRWTVEAAIDNSVPLPAITASLFARFASRQDDSPQMKMIAALRNQFGGHAVEKK
;
A
#
# COMPACT_ATOMS: atom_id res chain seq x y z
N LYS A 1 3.79 -17.09 23.39
CA LYS A 1 3.97 -17.83 22.13
C LYS A 1 2.57 -18.15 21.62
N PRO A 2 2.24 -17.94 20.33
CA PRO A 2 1.00 -18.51 19.78
C PRO A 2 0.99 -20.02 20.03
N GLU A 3 -0.20 -20.61 20.17
CA GLU A 3 -0.30 -22.06 20.28
C GLU A 3 0.18 -22.72 18.97
N GLY A 4 0.88 -23.86 19.08
CA GLY A 4 1.35 -24.65 17.94
C GLY A 4 2.85 -24.53 17.60
N ASP A 5 3.20 -25.08 16.44
CA ASP A 5 4.58 -25.24 15.96
C ASP A 5 5.16 -23.95 15.36
N PHE A 6 4.31 -22.98 15.02
CA PHE A 6 4.69 -21.72 14.40
C PHE A 6 4.62 -20.53 15.38
N GLY A 7 5.04 -19.35 14.92
CA GLY A 7 4.96 -18.10 15.69
C GLY A 7 6.21 -17.72 16.48
N SER A 8 7.26 -18.55 16.47
CA SER A 8 8.59 -18.17 16.97
C SER A 8 9.68 -19.03 16.33
N VAL A 9 10.82 -18.42 15.99
CA VAL A 9 12.00 -19.12 15.45
C VAL A 9 13.29 -18.42 15.89
N HIS A 10 14.38 -19.17 16.06
CA HIS A 10 15.71 -18.58 16.14
C HIS A 10 16.20 -18.20 14.73
N ALA A 11 16.07 -16.93 14.38
CA ALA A 11 16.29 -16.43 13.01
C ALA A 11 17.78 -16.39 12.56
N GLY A 12 18.73 -16.69 13.44
CA GLY A 12 20.16 -16.70 13.14
C GLY A 12 20.98 -15.81 14.07
N LYS A 13 22.09 -15.26 13.54
CA LYS A 13 23.03 -14.41 14.31
C LYS A 13 22.36 -13.17 14.93
N VAL A 14 23.08 -12.50 15.83
CA VAL A 14 22.64 -11.24 16.45
C VAL A 14 22.12 -10.28 15.37
N GLY A 15 20.92 -9.74 15.57
CA GLY A 15 20.24 -8.83 14.64
C GLY A 15 19.32 -9.50 13.61
N ALA A 16 19.45 -10.80 13.34
CA ALA A 16 18.69 -11.49 12.28
C ALA A 16 17.16 -11.45 12.52
N GLY A 17 16.73 -11.58 13.77
CA GLY A 17 15.30 -11.47 14.13
C GLY A 17 14.74 -10.08 13.85
N HIS A 18 15.48 -9.03 14.18
CA HIS A 18 15.06 -7.65 13.90
C HIS A 18 14.99 -7.40 12.40
N PHE A 19 16.03 -7.80 11.65
CA PHE A 19 16.05 -7.68 10.18
C PHE A 19 14.83 -8.40 9.55
N SER A 20 14.56 -9.63 9.99
CA SER A 20 13.41 -10.40 9.49
C SER A 20 12.07 -9.73 9.79
N LYS A 21 11.92 -9.12 10.97
CA LYS A 21 10.71 -8.37 11.34
C LYS A 21 10.55 -7.11 10.49
N MET A 22 11.64 -6.41 10.19
CA MET A 22 11.55 -5.23 9.34
C MET A 22 11.13 -5.60 7.90
N VAL A 23 11.68 -6.68 7.34
CA VAL A 23 11.23 -7.22 6.05
C VAL A 23 9.74 -7.60 6.08
N HIS A 24 9.26 -8.22 7.16
CA HIS A 24 7.84 -8.50 7.37
C HIS A 24 6.98 -7.24 7.28
N ASN A 25 7.39 -6.15 7.95
CA ASN A 25 6.65 -4.87 7.86
C ASN A 25 6.68 -4.28 6.44
N GLY A 26 7.78 -4.46 5.70
CA GLY A 26 7.83 -4.10 4.28
C GLY A 26 6.86 -4.90 3.41
N ILE A 27 6.64 -6.19 3.70
CA ILE A 27 5.64 -7.00 2.99
C ILE A 27 4.23 -6.46 3.25
N GLU A 28 3.90 -6.09 4.48
CA GLU A 28 2.60 -5.49 4.83
C GLU A 28 2.32 -4.21 4.03
N TYR A 29 3.35 -3.40 3.75
CA TYR A 29 3.21 -2.18 2.94
C TYR A 29 2.67 -2.46 1.54
N ALA A 30 3.18 -3.50 0.88
CA ALA A 30 2.75 -3.92 -0.44
C ALA A 30 1.37 -4.57 -0.41
N MET A 31 1.07 -5.37 0.62
CA MET A 31 -0.26 -5.99 0.77
C MET A 31 -1.36 -4.95 0.96
N MET A 32 -1.14 -3.95 1.83
CA MET A 32 -2.09 -2.84 2.01
C MET A 32 -2.32 -2.08 0.72
N GLN A 33 -1.25 -1.83 -0.05
CA GLN A 33 -1.36 -1.13 -1.33
C GLN A 33 -2.16 -1.94 -2.36
N ALA A 34 -1.94 -3.25 -2.44
CA ALA A 34 -2.69 -4.11 -3.35
C ALA A 34 -4.19 -4.15 -3.01
N TYR A 35 -4.55 -4.16 -1.72
CA TYR A 35 -5.95 -4.03 -1.31
C TYR A 35 -6.55 -2.68 -1.69
N ALA A 36 -5.82 -1.59 -1.47
CA ALA A 36 -6.29 -0.25 -1.79
C ALA A 36 -6.51 -0.05 -3.30
N GLU A 37 -5.57 -0.52 -4.14
CA GLU A 37 -5.69 -0.46 -5.61
C GLU A 37 -6.89 -1.28 -6.10
N GLY A 38 -7.11 -2.47 -5.54
CA GLY A 38 -8.27 -3.30 -5.88
C GLY A 38 -9.59 -2.68 -5.42
N TRP A 39 -9.62 -2.08 -4.22
CA TRP A 39 -10.80 -1.39 -3.69
C TRP A 39 -11.19 -0.20 -4.57
N GLU A 40 -10.25 0.68 -4.89
CA GLU A 40 -10.51 1.86 -5.72
C GLU A 40 -11.04 1.46 -7.12
N LEU A 41 -10.48 0.41 -7.72
CA LEU A 41 -10.96 -0.09 -9.01
C LEU A 41 -12.41 -0.60 -8.93
N LEU A 42 -12.78 -1.28 -7.83
CA LEU A 42 -14.15 -1.77 -7.63
C LEU A 42 -15.13 -0.63 -7.40
N GLU A 43 -14.75 0.41 -6.65
CA GLU A 43 -15.56 1.62 -6.45
C GLU A 43 -15.75 2.40 -7.77
N ALA A 44 -14.75 2.38 -8.66
CA ALA A 44 -14.76 3.17 -9.89
C ALA A 44 -15.66 2.61 -11.00
N VAL A 45 -16.19 1.38 -10.87
CA VAL A 45 -16.95 0.71 -11.93
C VAL A 45 -18.41 0.49 -11.57
N ASP A 46 -19.32 0.91 -12.46
CA ASP A 46 -20.78 0.82 -12.22
C ASP A 46 -21.31 -0.62 -12.09
N SER A 47 -20.56 -1.62 -12.56
CA SER A 47 -20.98 -3.02 -12.52
C SER A 47 -20.89 -3.66 -11.14
N VAL A 48 -20.16 -3.04 -10.20
CA VAL A 48 -20.01 -3.53 -8.83
C VAL A 48 -20.69 -2.55 -7.90
N THR A 49 -21.80 -2.96 -7.29
CA THR A 49 -22.65 -2.07 -6.48
C THR A 49 -22.51 -2.29 -4.98
N ASP A 50 -21.75 -3.32 -4.56
CA ASP A 50 -21.61 -3.70 -3.16
C ASP A 50 -20.16 -4.14 -2.88
N VAL A 51 -19.24 -3.18 -2.92
CA VAL A 51 -17.79 -3.43 -2.78
C VAL A 51 -17.46 -3.96 -1.39
N ARG A 52 -18.15 -3.48 -0.34
CA ARG A 52 -17.99 -3.99 1.02
C ARG A 52 -18.30 -5.49 1.09
N GLU A 53 -19.43 -5.93 0.56
CA GLU A 53 -19.78 -7.36 0.60
C GLU A 53 -18.86 -8.21 -0.28
N VAL A 54 -18.31 -7.65 -1.36
CA VAL A 54 -17.24 -8.31 -2.13
C VAL A 54 -16.01 -8.57 -1.25
N PHE A 55 -15.52 -7.57 -0.52
CA PHE A 55 -14.41 -7.74 0.42
C PHE A 55 -14.73 -8.73 1.55
N ARG A 56 -15.95 -8.66 2.11
CA ARG A 56 -16.43 -9.60 3.15
C ARG A 56 -16.44 -11.04 2.62
N SER A 57 -16.88 -11.24 1.37
CA SER A 57 -16.89 -12.57 0.74
C SER A 57 -15.50 -13.21 0.64
N TRP A 58 -14.43 -12.39 0.61
CA TRP A 58 -13.07 -12.88 0.52
C TRP A 58 -12.49 -13.39 1.84
N GLN A 59 -13.12 -13.09 2.97
CA GLN A 59 -12.67 -13.55 4.29
C GLN A 59 -12.71 -15.08 4.42
N GLU A 60 -13.54 -15.75 3.62
CA GLU A 60 -13.67 -17.20 3.59
C GLU A 60 -13.38 -17.79 2.21
N GLY A 61 -12.82 -19.00 2.17
CA GLY A 61 -12.61 -19.75 0.92
C GLY A 61 -11.57 -19.20 -0.07
N THR A 62 -11.13 -17.94 0.06
CA THR A 62 -10.16 -17.34 -0.87
C THR A 62 -8.71 -17.51 -0.41
N VAL A 63 -7.79 -17.33 -1.37
CA VAL A 63 -6.34 -17.36 -1.12
C VAL A 63 -5.87 -16.13 -0.35
N ILE A 64 -6.53 -14.98 -0.51
CA ILE A 64 -6.12 -13.69 0.08
C ILE A 64 -6.63 -13.49 1.51
N ARG A 65 -7.44 -14.42 2.04
CA ARG A 65 -7.92 -14.39 3.43
C ARG A 65 -6.76 -14.15 4.40
N SER A 66 -6.90 -13.15 5.25
CA SER A 66 -5.83 -12.71 6.15
C SER A 66 -6.40 -11.78 7.21
N TRP A 67 -5.70 -11.65 8.33
CA TRP A 67 -6.06 -10.67 9.35
C TRP A 67 -6.08 -9.23 8.80
N LEU A 68 -5.22 -8.92 7.84
CA LEU A 68 -5.23 -7.60 7.18
C LEU A 68 -6.51 -7.37 6.37
N LEU A 69 -7.05 -8.40 5.71
CA LEU A 69 -8.36 -8.33 5.05
C LEU A 69 -9.47 -8.09 6.07
N ASP A 70 -9.42 -8.75 7.22
CA ASP A 70 -10.40 -8.53 8.30
C ASP A 70 -10.38 -7.07 8.78
N LEU A 71 -9.20 -6.46 8.90
CA LEU A 71 -9.08 -5.04 9.22
C LEU A 71 -9.65 -4.13 8.12
N ALA A 72 -9.46 -4.49 6.85
CA ALA A 72 -10.03 -3.74 5.73
C ALA A 72 -11.57 -3.79 5.76
N VAL A 73 -12.17 -4.97 5.97
CA VAL A 73 -13.63 -5.13 6.11
C VAL A 73 -14.15 -4.33 7.31
N ASN A 74 -13.46 -4.36 8.45
CA ASN A 74 -13.85 -3.56 9.62
C ASN A 74 -13.87 -2.06 9.33
N ALA A 75 -12.95 -1.55 8.50
CA ALA A 75 -12.95 -0.14 8.10
C ALA A 75 -14.16 0.18 7.20
N LEU A 76 -14.48 -0.71 6.25
CA LEU A 76 -15.65 -0.57 5.36
C LEU A 76 -16.99 -0.75 6.11
N ASP A 77 -17.01 -1.50 7.20
CA ASP A 77 -18.19 -1.62 8.07
C ASP A 77 -18.47 -0.30 8.83
N ASP A 78 -17.43 0.45 9.22
CA ASP A 78 -17.61 1.77 9.87
C ASP A 78 -17.93 2.89 8.88
N ASP A 79 -17.34 2.83 7.69
CA ASP A 79 -17.46 3.84 6.64
C ASP A 79 -17.30 3.20 5.26
N GLU A 80 -18.43 2.88 4.63
CA GLU A 80 -18.49 2.04 3.43
C GLU A 80 -17.66 2.58 2.25
N HIS A 81 -17.59 3.90 2.11
CA HIS A 81 -16.82 4.58 1.06
C HIS A 81 -15.58 5.30 1.58
N LEU A 82 -15.26 5.13 2.88
CA LEU A 82 -14.13 5.80 3.55
C LEU A 82 -14.17 7.34 3.46
N ASP A 83 -15.35 7.95 3.33
CA ASP A 83 -15.57 9.39 3.15
C ASP A 83 -15.07 10.24 4.33
N LYS A 84 -14.98 9.66 5.53
CA LYS A 84 -14.46 10.33 6.73
C LYS A 84 -12.95 10.51 6.69
N LEU A 85 -12.24 9.81 5.80
CA LEU A 85 -10.78 9.82 5.71
C LEU A 85 -10.30 10.76 4.60
N ARG A 86 -9.19 11.45 4.86
CA ARG A 86 -8.41 12.10 3.80
C ARG A 86 -7.52 11.05 3.13
N GLY A 87 -7.38 11.10 1.80
CA GLY A 87 -6.44 10.29 1.01
C GLY A 87 -4.97 10.63 1.29
N PHE A 88 -4.51 10.38 2.51
CA PHE A 88 -3.20 10.70 3.03
C PHE A 88 -2.71 9.56 3.93
N ALA A 89 -1.54 9.01 3.62
CA ALA A 89 -0.95 7.93 4.41
C ALA A 89 0.45 8.28 4.93
N GLN A 90 0.64 8.15 6.24
CA GLN A 90 1.96 8.21 6.87
C GLN A 90 2.75 6.92 6.59
N ASP A 91 4.07 7.01 6.74
CA ASP A 91 4.95 5.85 6.83
C ASP A 91 5.65 5.89 8.18
N SER A 92 5.60 4.80 8.94
CA SER A 92 6.25 4.68 10.25
C SER A 92 7.77 4.48 10.16
N GLY A 93 8.31 4.42 8.94
CA GLY A 93 9.73 4.32 8.63
C GLY A 93 10.19 2.92 8.25
N GLU A 94 9.45 1.86 8.58
CA GLU A 94 9.87 0.48 8.33
C GLU A 94 9.85 0.13 6.84
N GLY A 95 8.88 0.64 6.09
CA GLY A 95 8.87 0.53 4.63
C GLY A 95 10.08 1.22 3.98
N ARG A 96 10.47 2.40 4.47
CA ARG A 96 11.67 3.12 4.02
C ARG A 96 12.93 2.33 4.32
N TRP A 97 13.08 1.90 5.56
CA TRP A 97 14.22 1.09 5.99
C TRP A 97 14.35 -0.18 5.13
N THR A 98 13.22 -0.83 4.81
CA THR A 98 13.22 -2.07 4.02
C THR A 98 13.72 -1.82 2.59
N VAL A 99 13.32 -0.71 1.97
CA VAL A 99 13.80 -0.32 0.63
C VAL A 99 15.28 0.07 0.67
N GLU A 100 15.73 0.80 1.69
CA GLU A 100 17.14 1.15 1.89
C GLU A 100 18.01 -0.10 2.04
N ALA A 101 17.62 -1.04 2.92
CA ALA A 101 18.31 -2.30 3.12
C ALA A 101 18.37 -3.14 1.83
N ALA A 102 17.33 -3.09 1.01
CA ALA A 102 17.31 -3.79 -0.27
C ALA A 102 18.29 -3.19 -1.28
N ILE A 103 18.42 -1.86 -1.33
CA ILE A 103 19.42 -1.17 -2.16
C ILE A 103 20.84 -1.57 -1.73
N ASP A 104 21.13 -1.53 -0.43
CA ASP A 104 22.44 -1.90 0.12
C ASP A 104 22.84 -3.34 -0.23
N ASN A 105 21.85 -4.23 -0.37
CA ASN A 105 22.06 -5.64 -0.71
C ASN A 105 21.82 -5.93 -2.21
N SER A 106 21.55 -4.92 -3.04
CA SER A 106 21.23 -5.09 -4.47
C SER A 106 20.06 -6.07 -4.74
N VAL A 107 19.04 -6.06 -3.88
CA VAL A 107 17.83 -6.90 -4.00
C VAL A 107 16.67 -6.07 -4.56
N PRO A 108 16.00 -6.49 -5.65
CA PRO A 108 14.87 -5.75 -6.20
C PRO A 108 13.60 -5.93 -5.37
N LEU A 109 12.98 -4.82 -4.92
CA LEU A 109 11.70 -4.80 -4.20
C LEU A 109 10.62 -3.94 -4.89
N PRO A 110 10.23 -4.24 -6.15
CA PRO A 110 9.36 -3.35 -6.93
C PRO A 110 8.02 -3.04 -6.25
N ALA A 111 7.33 -4.05 -5.70
CA ALA A 111 6.02 -3.86 -5.06
C ALA A 111 6.11 -3.02 -3.78
N ILE A 112 7.08 -3.31 -2.91
CA ILE A 112 7.27 -2.58 -1.65
C ILE A 112 7.69 -1.14 -1.95
N THR A 113 8.62 -0.93 -2.88
CA THR A 113 9.05 0.42 -3.29
C THR A 113 7.90 1.23 -3.87
N ALA A 114 7.09 0.66 -4.77
CA ALA A 114 5.93 1.34 -5.33
C ALA A 114 4.93 1.75 -4.23
N SER A 115 4.64 0.83 -3.30
CA SER A 115 3.74 1.10 -2.17
C SER A 115 4.26 2.21 -1.24
N LEU A 116 5.58 2.32 -1.05
CA LEU A 116 6.17 3.41 -0.28
C LEU A 116 6.02 4.75 -1.02
N PHE A 117 6.22 4.76 -2.34
CA PHE A 117 6.12 5.97 -3.14
C PHE A 117 4.68 6.47 -3.28
N ALA A 118 3.69 5.57 -3.30
CA ALA A 118 2.28 5.95 -3.23
C ALA A 118 1.98 6.82 -1.98
N ARG A 119 2.55 6.44 -0.82
CA ARG A 119 2.43 7.21 0.42
C ARG A 119 3.16 8.56 0.36
N PHE A 120 4.26 8.67 -0.39
CA PHE A 120 4.92 9.96 -0.63
C PHE A 120 4.10 10.85 -1.56
N ALA A 121 3.46 10.27 -2.58
CA ALA A 121 2.57 10.98 -3.48
C ALA A 121 1.33 11.52 -2.74
N SER A 122 0.72 10.73 -1.84
CA SER A 122 -0.46 11.14 -1.07
C SER A 122 -0.24 12.36 -0.15
N ARG A 123 1.02 12.76 0.09
CA ARG A 123 1.37 13.93 0.92
C ARG A 123 1.40 15.24 0.12
N GLN A 124 1.29 15.15 -1.19
CA GLN A 124 1.39 16.28 -2.08
C GLN A 124 0.01 16.66 -2.59
N ASP A 125 -0.56 17.73 -2.03
CA ASP A 125 -1.83 18.29 -2.54
C ASP A 125 -1.69 18.82 -3.97
N ASP A 126 -0.47 19.22 -4.36
CA ASP A 126 -0.16 19.76 -5.67
C ASP A 126 1.27 19.41 -6.07
N SER A 127 1.43 18.35 -6.84
CA SER A 127 2.73 17.73 -7.17
C SER A 127 3.61 18.64 -8.04
N PRO A 128 4.79 19.08 -7.54
CA PRO A 128 5.75 19.82 -8.35
C PRO A 128 6.28 19.01 -9.54
N GLN A 129 6.41 17.68 -9.41
CA GLN A 129 6.83 16.80 -10.50
C GLN A 129 5.79 16.84 -11.63
N MET A 130 4.49 16.77 -11.30
CA MET A 130 3.43 16.84 -12.29
C MET A 130 3.34 18.21 -12.98
N LYS A 131 3.66 19.31 -12.28
CA LYS A 131 3.80 20.62 -12.93
C LYS A 131 4.91 20.66 -13.96
N MET A 132 6.09 20.10 -13.64
CA MET A 132 7.20 20.03 -14.60
C MET A 132 6.80 19.18 -15.80
N ILE A 133 6.12 18.04 -15.57
CA ILE A 133 5.60 17.20 -16.65
C ILE A 133 4.61 17.97 -17.53
N ALA A 134 3.63 18.67 -16.93
CA ALA A 134 2.66 19.48 -17.66
C ALA A 134 3.34 20.58 -18.49
N ALA A 135 4.32 21.28 -17.89
CA ALA A 135 5.10 22.31 -18.57
C ALA A 135 5.88 21.72 -19.76
N LEU A 136 6.58 20.60 -19.57
CA LEU A 136 7.32 19.94 -20.66
C LEU A 136 6.37 19.52 -21.79
N ARG A 137 5.26 18.83 -21.47
CA ARG A 137 4.24 18.43 -22.45
C ARG A 137 3.69 19.62 -23.24
N ASN A 138 3.52 20.77 -22.59
CA ASN A 138 3.14 21.99 -23.27
C ASN A 138 4.26 22.53 -24.18
N GLN A 139 5.50 22.59 -23.70
CA GLN A 139 6.63 23.15 -24.45
C GLN A 139 6.98 22.35 -25.70
N PHE A 140 7.03 21.01 -25.63
CA PHE A 140 7.41 20.20 -26.80
C PHE A 140 6.20 19.77 -27.65
N GLY A 141 5.03 19.57 -27.04
CA GLY A 141 3.88 18.95 -27.69
C GLY A 141 2.66 19.86 -27.85
N GLY A 142 2.71 21.09 -27.33
CA GLY A 142 1.57 22.01 -27.36
C GLY A 142 0.37 21.54 -26.54
N HIS A 143 0.53 20.57 -25.64
CA HIS A 143 -0.56 20.05 -24.82
C HIS A 143 -1.14 21.14 -23.90
N ALA A 144 -2.46 21.14 -23.70
CA ALA A 144 -3.14 22.06 -22.80
C ALA A 144 -2.64 21.91 -21.36
N VAL A 145 -2.61 23.03 -20.63
CA VAL A 145 -2.23 23.09 -19.22
C VAL A 145 -3.36 23.73 -18.41
N GLU A 146 -3.57 23.22 -17.21
CA GLU A 146 -4.49 23.83 -16.25
C GLU A 146 -3.73 24.86 -15.40
N LYS A 147 -4.38 26.00 -15.19
CA LYS A 147 -3.86 27.08 -14.32
C LYS A 147 -4.60 27.02 -12.99
N LYS A 148 -3.89 27.42 -11.93
CA LYS A 148 -4.50 27.61 -10.61
C LYS A 148 -5.43 28.80 -10.58
#